data_AF-R9PTN6-F1
#
_entry.id   AF-R9PTN6-F1
#
_cell.length_a   1.000
_cell.length_b   1.000
_cell.length_c   1.000
_cell.angle_alpha   90.00
_cell.angle_beta   90.00
_cell.angle_gamma   90.00
#
_symmetry.space_group_name_H-M   'P 1'
#
loop_
_entity.id
_entity.type
_entity.pdbx_description
1 polymer ?
#
loop_
_entity_poly.entity_id
_entity_poly.type
_entity_poly.pdbx_seq_one_letter_code
_entity_poly.pdbx_strand_id
1 'polypeptide(L)'
;MGKVGEGSGGALSALYVYLLGGVSAIDVVLSTQPDLAYGSNTFRTFYAVLAKLGFEWNPVKLVKDYVYIPHATNVYTVFYPYYLDFGLSYILISQFVFGVFHTVLYKGAIRGGYGYILAYSISVYALFIQWFQDQYLSLLTSWLIVFALLAMPLILTKKSAN
;
A
#
# COMPACT_ATOMS: atom_id res chain seq x y z
N MET A 1 11.82 -10.64 -18.30
CA MET A 1 12.75 -9.53 -17.94
C MET A 1 12.99 -8.71 -19.20
N GLY A 2 12.12 -7.75 -19.49
CA GLY A 2 12.32 -6.80 -20.58
C GLY A 2 12.90 -5.54 -19.98
N LYS A 3 14.20 -5.29 -20.15
CA LYS A 3 14.76 -3.96 -19.91
C LYS A 3 14.01 -3.01 -20.85
N VAL A 4 13.11 -2.22 -20.29
CA VAL A 4 12.54 -1.10 -21.02
C VAL A 4 13.68 -0.11 -21.19
N GLY A 5 14.35 -0.16 -22.35
CA GLY A 5 15.49 0.70 -22.60
C GLY A 5 16.49 0.14 -23.58
N GLU A 6 16.38 0.59 -24.84
CA GLU A 6 17.51 1.13 -25.59
C GLU A 6 16.95 2.26 -26.49
N GLY A 7 17.44 3.49 -26.32
CA GLY A 7 16.99 4.70 -27.06
C GLY A 7 15.88 5.53 -26.39
N SER A 8 15.56 6.69 -26.97
CA SER A 8 14.54 7.64 -26.46
C SER A 8 13.13 7.03 -26.34
N GLY A 9 12.78 6.06 -27.20
CA GLY A 9 11.54 5.28 -27.10
C GLY A 9 11.48 4.37 -25.86
N GLY A 10 12.64 3.92 -25.36
CA GLY A 10 12.75 3.17 -24.11
C GLY A 10 12.46 4.03 -22.87
N ALA A 11 12.96 5.27 -22.85
CA ALA A 11 12.70 6.19 -21.74
C ALA A 11 11.20 6.56 -21.65
N LEU A 12 10.56 6.81 -22.80
CA LEU A 12 9.13 7.12 -22.86
C LEU A 12 8.25 5.94 -22.44
N SER A 13 8.59 4.72 -22.86
CA SER A 13 7.86 3.52 -22.45
C SER A 13 8.02 3.23 -20.96
N ALA A 14 9.22 3.49 -20.39
CA ALA A 14 9.42 3.39 -18.94
C ALA A 14 8.53 4.41 -18.22
N LEU A 15 8.53 5.67 -18.68
CA LEU A 15 7.68 6.71 -18.12
C LEU A 15 6.19 6.35 -18.18
N TYR A 16 5.74 5.77 -19.30
CA TYR A 16 4.38 5.28 -19.46
C TYR A 16 4.04 4.19 -18.44
N VAL A 17 4.86 3.14 -18.35
CA VAL A 17 4.61 2.03 -17.40
C VAL A 17 4.63 2.55 -15.98
N TYR A 18 5.60 3.40 -15.66
CA TYR A 18 5.74 3.89 -14.32
C TYR A 18 4.65 4.86 -13.93
N LEU A 19 4.12 5.74 -14.79
CA LEU A 19 3.07 6.73 -14.44
C LEU A 19 1.64 6.22 -14.64
N LEU A 20 1.40 5.44 -15.70
CA LEU A 20 0.06 5.05 -16.14
C LEU A 20 -0.20 3.55 -16.00
N GLY A 21 0.86 2.73 -15.92
CA GLY A 21 0.74 1.27 -15.87
C GLY A 21 -0.16 0.77 -14.75
N GLY A 22 -0.08 1.36 -13.55
CA GLY A 22 -0.95 0.97 -12.43
C GLY A 22 -2.45 1.23 -12.69
N VAL A 23 -2.78 2.34 -13.35
CA VAL A 23 -4.15 2.72 -13.71
C VAL A 23 -4.69 1.84 -14.83
N SER A 24 -3.89 1.56 -15.86
CA SER A 24 -4.28 0.63 -16.91
C SER A 24 -4.38 -0.81 -16.39
N ALA A 25 -3.56 -1.19 -15.41
CA ALA A 25 -3.55 -2.55 -14.87
C ALA A 25 -4.85 -2.83 -14.09
N ILE A 26 -5.32 -1.85 -13.31
CA ILE A 26 -6.58 -1.99 -12.57
C ILE A 26 -7.79 -2.05 -13.51
N ASP A 27 -7.76 -1.36 -14.65
CA ASP A 27 -8.84 -1.46 -15.66
C ASP A 27 -9.00 -2.89 -16.21
N VAL A 28 -7.89 -3.57 -16.48
CA VAL A 28 -7.92 -5.00 -16.85
C VAL A 28 -8.56 -5.84 -15.74
N VAL A 29 -8.25 -5.57 -14.48
CA VAL A 29 -8.81 -6.31 -13.34
C VAL A 29 -10.31 -6.05 -13.17
N LEU A 30 -10.75 -4.81 -13.38
CA LEU A 30 -12.16 -4.44 -13.31
C LEU A 30 -12.97 -5.09 -14.45
N SER A 31 -12.37 -5.24 -15.64
CA SER A 31 -13.02 -5.87 -16.78
C SER A 31 -13.10 -7.40 -16.69
N THR A 32 -12.17 -8.06 -15.98
CA THR A 32 -12.22 -9.52 -15.81
C THR A 32 -13.20 -10.00 -14.75
N GLN A 33 -13.63 -9.13 -13.83
CA GLN A 33 -14.58 -9.43 -12.75
C GLN A 33 -14.24 -10.73 -12.00
N PRO A 34 -13.06 -10.82 -11.38
CA PRO A 34 -12.61 -12.02 -10.69
C PRO A 34 -13.50 -12.34 -9.48
N ASP A 35 -13.52 -13.62 -9.11
CA ASP A 35 -14.14 -14.06 -7.85
C ASP A 35 -13.53 -13.34 -6.65
N LEU A 36 -14.40 -13.02 -5.68
CA LEU A 36 -13.99 -12.31 -4.48
C LEU A 36 -13.12 -13.20 -3.58
N ALA A 37 -12.00 -12.65 -3.14
CA ALA A 37 -11.00 -13.35 -2.35
C ALA A 37 -11.16 -13.14 -0.83
N TYR A 38 -12.26 -12.49 -0.42
CA TYR A 38 -12.77 -12.37 0.96
C TYR A 38 -11.70 -12.02 2.03
N GLY A 39 -10.84 -11.05 1.71
CA GLY A 39 -9.85 -10.49 2.64
C GLY A 39 -8.46 -11.11 2.54
N SER A 40 -8.25 -12.11 1.68
CA SER A 40 -6.93 -12.74 1.50
C SER A 40 -5.86 -11.78 0.99
N ASN A 41 -6.24 -10.73 0.23
CA ASN A 41 -5.31 -9.71 -0.24
C ASN A 41 -5.06 -8.63 0.81
N THR A 42 -6.13 -8.06 1.38
CA THR A 42 -6.12 -6.94 2.32
C THR A 42 -5.48 -7.34 3.65
N PHE A 43 -5.84 -8.52 4.16
CA PHE A 43 -5.34 -9.04 5.43
C PHE A 43 -4.16 -10.00 5.27
N ARG A 44 -3.50 -9.97 4.10
CA ARG A 44 -2.30 -10.76 3.79
C ARG A 44 -1.29 -10.78 4.92
N THR A 45 -1.03 -9.63 5.53
CA THR A 45 -0.05 -9.51 6.63
C THR A 45 -0.39 -10.43 7.80
N PHE A 46 -1.66 -10.52 8.19
CA PHE A 46 -2.10 -11.39 9.27
C PHE A 46 -1.93 -12.86 8.89
N TYR A 47 -2.32 -13.24 7.67
CA TYR A 47 -2.08 -14.59 7.16
C TYR A 47 -0.59 -14.95 7.11
N ALA A 48 0.28 -14.00 6.75
CA ALA A 48 1.72 -14.21 6.73
C ALA A 48 2.32 -14.40 8.14
N VAL A 49 1.78 -13.70 9.14
CA VAL A 49 2.17 -13.91 10.54
C VAL A 49 1.71 -15.29 11.02
N LEU A 50 0.45 -15.66 10.76
CA LEU A 50 -0.09 -16.97 11.15
C LEU A 50 0.67 -18.11 10.48
N ALA A 51 0.99 -18.01 9.19
CA ALA A 51 1.79 -19.01 8.48
C ALA A 51 3.17 -19.18 9.14
N LYS A 52 3.83 -18.09 9.57
CA LYS A 52 5.09 -18.16 10.31
C LYS A 52 4.96 -18.77 11.71
N LEU A 53 3.77 -18.73 12.31
CA LEU A 53 3.47 -19.35 13.60
C LEU A 53 3.09 -20.84 13.47
N GLY A 54 3.14 -21.41 12.27
CA GLY A 54 2.89 -22.83 12.02
C GLY A 54 1.45 -23.18 11.63
N PHE A 55 0.59 -22.18 11.36
CA PHE A 55 -0.73 -22.44 10.80
C PHE A 55 -0.64 -22.71 9.28
N GLU A 56 -1.49 -23.60 8.77
CA GLU A 56 -1.54 -23.98 7.34
C GLU A 56 -2.25 -22.92 6.48
N TRP A 57 -1.66 -21.72 6.41
CA TRP A 57 -2.11 -20.64 5.53
C TRP A 57 -1.09 -20.40 4.41
N ASN A 58 -1.58 -20.11 3.21
CA ASN A 58 -0.75 -19.69 2.09
C ASN A 58 -1.02 -18.20 1.76
N PRO A 59 -0.25 -17.26 2.32
CA PRO A 59 -0.48 -15.84 2.12
C PRO A 59 -0.28 -15.45 0.67
N VAL A 60 -1.17 -14.61 0.14
CA VAL A 60 -1.05 -14.07 -1.22
C VAL A 60 0.33 -13.40 -1.40
N LYS A 61 0.93 -13.52 -2.59
CA LYS A 61 2.22 -12.87 -2.88
C LYS A 61 2.10 -11.35 -2.79
N LEU A 62 3.15 -10.71 -2.24
CA LEU A 62 3.26 -9.25 -2.21
C LEU A 62 3.47 -8.72 -3.63
N VAL A 63 4.46 -9.29 -4.32
CA VAL A 63 4.72 -9.04 -5.73
C VAL A 63 3.64 -9.75 -6.53
N LYS A 64 2.86 -8.98 -7.29
CA LYS A 64 1.75 -9.48 -8.08
C LYS A 64 2.22 -10.06 -9.40
N ASP A 65 1.34 -10.81 -10.05
CA ASP A 65 1.59 -11.32 -11.39
C ASP A 65 1.52 -10.19 -12.42
N TYR A 66 2.29 -10.36 -13.50
CA TYR A 66 2.39 -9.37 -14.55
C TYR A 66 1.15 -9.41 -15.46
N VAL A 67 0.67 -8.22 -15.82
CA VAL A 67 -0.33 -7.98 -16.87
C VAL A 67 0.31 -7.16 -18.00
N TYR A 68 -0.16 -7.34 -19.23
CA TYR A 68 0.41 -6.68 -20.41
C TYR A 68 -0.51 -5.57 -20.93
N ILE A 69 -0.05 -4.32 -20.86
CA ILE A 69 -0.82 -3.10 -21.17
C ILE A 69 0.10 -1.94 -21.56
N PRO A 70 0.18 -1.59 -22.85
CA PRO A 70 0.94 -2.31 -23.89
C PRO A 70 2.34 -2.85 -23.50
N HIS A 71 2.78 -2.70 -22.25
CA HIS A 71 4.00 -3.30 -21.71
C HIS A 71 3.67 -4.12 -20.46
N ALA A 72 4.56 -5.04 -20.08
CA ALA A 72 4.37 -5.85 -18.89
C ALA A 72 4.55 -5.01 -17.61
N THR A 73 3.56 -5.03 -16.72
CA THR A 73 3.62 -4.42 -15.38
C THR A 73 3.01 -5.35 -14.34
N ASN A 74 3.52 -5.30 -13.12
CA ASN A 74 2.99 -6.03 -11.96
C ASN A 74 2.57 -5.08 -10.83
N VAL A 75 2.43 -3.81 -11.17
CA VAL A 75 2.02 -2.76 -10.25
C VAL A 75 0.59 -2.38 -10.58
N TYR A 76 -0.18 -2.17 -9.53
CA TYR A 76 -1.60 -1.89 -9.61
C TYR A 76 -1.88 -0.77 -8.61
N THR A 77 -2.88 0.06 -8.85
CA THR A 77 -3.22 1.11 -7.87
C THR A 77 -3.56 0.51 -6.50
N VAL A 78 -3.61 1.36 -5.48
CA VAL A 78 -4.07 1.04 -4.12
C VAL A 78 -5.39 0.28 -4.12
N PHE A 79 -6.24 0.45 -5.14
CA PHE A 79 -7.55 -0.18 -5.24
C PHE A 79 -7.50 -1.71 -5.40
N TYR A 80 -6.40 -2.25 -5.93
CA TYR A 80 -6.30 -3.66 -6.31
C TYR A 80 -6.68 -4.66 -5.21
N PRO A 81 -6.03 -4.69 -4.02
CA PRO A 81 -6.39 -5.64 -2.98
C PRO A 81 -7.83 -5.45 -2.48
N TYR A 82 -8.31 -4.22 -2.40
CA TYR A 82 -9.65 -3.92 -1.90
C TYR A 82 -10.74 -4.37 -2.89
N TYR A 83 -10.50 -4.18 -4.19
CA TYR A 83 -11.39 -4.66 -5.23
C TYR A 83 -11.44 -6.19 -5.27
N LEU A 84 -10.28 -6.87 -5.24
CA LEU A 84 -10.25 -8.32 -5.29
C LEU A 84 -10.93 -8.99 -4.09
N ASP A 85 -10.92 -8.37 -2.93
CA ASP A 85 -11.50 -8.98 -1.75
C ASP A 85 -13.01 -8.77 -1.65
N PHE A 86 -13.51 -7.58 -1.99
CA PHE A 86 -14.91 -7.19 -1.72
C PHE A 86 -15.51 -6.24 -2.77
N GLY A 87 -14.88 -6.08 -3.93
CA GLY A 87 -15.38 -5.30 -5.06
C GLY A 87 -15.31 -3.78 -4.85
N LEU A 88 -16.06 -3.05 -5.70
CA LEU A 88 -16.03 -1.57 -5.76
C LEU A 88 -16.41 -0.90 -4.44
N SER A 89 -17.38 -1.45 -3.72
CA SER A 89 -17.85 -0.88 -2.45
C SER A 89 -16.73 -0.76 -1.42
N TYR A 90 -15.83 -1.75 -1.39
CA TYR A 90 -14.75 -1.80 -0.43
C TYR A 90 -13.58 -0.87 -0.79
N ILE A 91 -13.41 -0.52 -2.07
CA ILE A 91 -12.52 0.58 -2.47
C ILE A 91 -12.99 1.87 -1.79
N LEU A 92 -14.28 2.19 -1.87
CA LEU A 92 -14.81 3.43 -1.29
C LEU A 92 -14.62 3.45 0.24
N ILE A 93 -14.94 2.32 0.90
CA ILE A 93 -14.77 2.18 2.35
C ILE A 93 -13.30 2.33 2.74
N SER A 94 -12.37 1.68 2.04
CA SER A 94 -10.94 1.74 2.37
C SER A 94 -10.37 3.13 2.17
N GLN A 95 -10.69 3.80 1.05
CA GLN A 95 -10.24 5.17 0.80
C GLN A 95 -10.82 6.17 1.81
N PHE A 96 -12.08 5.99 2.22
CA PHE A 96 -12.67 6.80 3.29
C PHE A 96 -11.91 6.60 4.61
N VAL A 97 -11.62 5.35 5.00
CA VAL A 97 -10.83 5.04 6.20
C VAL A 97 -9.44 5.67 6.14
N PHE A 98 -8.75 5.62 5.00
CA PHE A 98 -7.44 6.27 4.83
C PHE A 98 -7.54 7.79 4.91
N GLY A 99 -8.58 8.39 4.32
CA GLY A 99 -8.84 9.82 4.44
C GLY A 99 -9.07 10.26 5.89
N VAL A 100 -9.86 9.50 6.66
CA VAL A 100 -10.08 9.75 8.09
C VAL A 100 -8.76 9.62 8.86
N PHE A 101 -7.99 8.56 8.61
CA PHE A 101 -6.67 8.34 9.22
C PHE A 101 -5.74 9.55 9.01
N HIS A 102 -5.58 10.01 7.76
CA HIS A 102 -4.74 11.18 7.46
C HIS A 102 -5.29 12.47 8.09
N THR A 103 -6.61 12.63 8.14
CA THR A 103 -7.24 13.80 8.78
C THR A 103 -6.94 13.84 10.28
N VAL A 104 -6.99 12.70 10.97
CA VAL A 104 -6.64 12.61 12.40
C VAL A 104 -5.18 12.98 12.62
N LEU A 105 -4.27 12.43 11.81
CA LEU A 105 -2.85 12.74 11.91
C LEU A 105 -2.56 14.23 11.65
N TYR A 106 -3.14 14.78 10.58
CA TYR A 106 -3.01 16.19 10.23
C TYR A 106 -3.51 17.12 11.34
N LYS A 107 -4.71 16.86 11.89
CA LYS A 107 -5.28 17.66 12.99
C LYS A 107 -4.42 17.62 14.24
N GLY A 108 -3.79 16.48 14.54
CA GLY A 108 -2.83 16.39 15.65
C GLY A 108 -1.54 17.15 15.37
N ALA A 109 -1.05 17.12 14.13
CA ALA A 109 0.18 17.78 13.72
C ALA A 109 0.07 19.31 13.81
N ILE A 110 -1.04 19.90 13.32
CA ILE A 110 -1.26 21.36 13.39
C ILE A 110 -1.48 21.89 14.81
N ARG A 111 -1.78 21.00 15.78
CA ARG A 111 -1.86 21.33 17.21
C ARG A 111 -0.49 21.28 17.92
N GLY A 112 0.59 21.05 17.17
CA GLY A 112 1.96 21.02 17.70
C GLY A 112 2.37 19.69 18.33
N GLY A 113 1.59 18.62 18.17
CA GLY A 113 1.95 17.31 18.71
C GLY A 113 3.09 16.68 17.92
N TYR A 114 4.31 16.64 18.47
CA TYR A 114 5.50 16.11 17.78
C TYR A 114 5.29 14.70 17.21
N GLY A 115 4.65 13.79 17.96
CA GLY A 115 4.34 12.45 17.48
C GLY A 115 3.40 12.46 16.26
N TYR A 116 2.42 13.36 16.23
CA TYR A 116 1.53 13.52 15.08
C TYR A 116 2.24 14.16 13.88
N ILE A 117 3.13 15.12 14.11
CA ILE A 117 3.95 15.72 13.04
C ILE A 117 4.77 14.63 12.35
N LEU A 118 5.48 13.80 13.12
CA LEU A 118 6.28 12.69 12.59
C LEU A 118 5.41 11.65 11.88
N ALA A 119 4.33 11.21 12.52
CA ALA A 119 3.43 10.21 11.96
C ALA A 119 2.76 10.69 10.65
N TYR A 120 2.31 11.94 10.60
CA TYR A 120 1.74 12.54 9.40
C TYR A 120 2.78 12.65 8.28
N SER A 121 3.98 13.15 8.60
CA SER A 121 5.05 13.33 7.61
C SER A 121 5.42 12.02 6.92
N ILE A 122 5.50 10.92 7.68
CA ILE A 122 5.83 9.62 7.10
C ILE A 122 4.63 8.97 6.41
N SER A 123 3.40 9.16 6.90
CA SER A 123 2.21 8.58 6.27
C SER A 123 1.91 9.19 4.89
N VAL A 124 2.33 10.43 4.64
CA VAL A 124 2.22 11.08 3.32
C VAL A 124 2.89 10.25 2.21
N TYR A 125 3.91 9.46 2.52
CA TYR A 125 4.48 8.51 1.55
C TYR A 125 3.44 7.50 1.03
N ALA A 126 2.65 6.90 1.92
CA ALA A 126 1.58 5.97 1.53
C ALA A 126 0.49 6.67 0.69
N LEU A 127 0.18 7.91 1.04
CA LEU A 127 -0.79 8.73 0.29
C LEU A 127 -0.25 9.07 -1.12
N PHE A 128 1.04 9.38 -1.24
CA PHE A 128 1.64 9.75 -2.50
C PHE A 128 1.85 8.54 -3.43
N ILE A 129 2.17 7.36 -2.90
CA ILE A 129 2.46 6.15 -3.70
C ILE A 129 1.20 5.33 -4.03
N GLN A 130 0.02 5.77 -3.60
CA GLN A 130 -1.24 5.04 -3.79
C GLN A 130 -1.59 4.73 -5.27
N TRP A 131 -1.07 5.51 -6.20
CA TRP A 131 -1.31 5.29 -7.64
C TRP A 131 -0.47 4.11 -8.19
N PHE A 132 0.55 3.65 -7.45
CA PHE A 132 1.47 2.59 -7.85
C PHE A 132 1.23 1.26 -7.14
N GLN A 133 0.86 1.28 -5.86
CA GLN A 133 0.54 0.08 -5.07
C GLN A 133 -0.12 0.43 -3.74
N ASP A 134 -0.74 -0.57 -3.10
CA ASP A 134 -1.20 -0.45 -1.72
C ASP A 134 -0.02 -0.31 -0.75
N GLN A 135 0.03 0.84 -0.09
CA GLN A 135 1.00 1.18 0.94
C GLN A 135 0.36 1.22 2.33
N TYR A 136 -0.82 0.62 2.53
CA TYR A 136 -1.47 0.58 3.84
C TYR A 136 -1.44 -0.83 4.40
N LEU A 137 -2.45 -1.66 4.08
CA LEU A 137 -2.68 -2.92 4.79
C LEU A 137 -1.77 -4.06 4.31
N SER A 138 -1.39 -4.09 3.02
CA SER A 138 -0.47 -5.12 2.48
C SER A 138 0.94 -5.05 3.09
N LEU A 139 1.32 -3.89 3.62
CA LEU A 139 2.60 -3.59 4.24
C LEU A 139 2.46 -3.19 5.72
N LEU A 140 1.37 -3.59 6.36
CA LEU A 140 1.04 -3.19 7.73
C LEU A 140 2.18 -3.46 8.72
N THR A 141 2.86 -4.60 8.64
CA THR A 141 4.02 -4.91 9.51
C THR A 141 5.13 -3.87 9.37
N SER A 142 5.44 -3.43 8.16
CA SER A 142 6.47 -2.42 7.92
C SER A 142 6.12 -1.10 8.61
N TRP A 143 4.85 -0.68 8.51
CA TRP A 143 4.36 0.51 9.19
C TRP A 143 4.39 0.40 10.71
N LEU A 144 3.99 -0.74 11.26
CA LEU A 144 4.05 -0.97 12.71
C LEU A 144 5.50 -0.85 13.23
N ILE A 145 6.47 -1.40 12.50
CA ILE A 145 7.90 -1.25 12.84
C ILE A 145 8.33 0.21 12.77
N VAL A 146 7.99 0.92 11.69
CA VAL A 146 8.33 2.33 11.51
C VAL A 146 7.74 3.20 12.62
N PHE A 147 6.45 3.04 12.94
CA PHE A 147 5.81 3.80 14.01
C PHE A 147 6.40 3.45 15.39
N ALA A 148 6.73 2.18 15.65
CA ALA A 148 7.38 1.78 16.89
C ALA A 148 8.77 2.45 17.05
N LEU A 149 9.57 2.47 15.97
CA LEU A 149 10.88 3.15 15.97
C LEU A 149 10.75 4.65 16.21
N LEU A 150 9.74 5.30 15.61
CA LEU A 150 9.48 6.74 15.84
C LEU A 150 9.00 7.03 17.26
N ALA A 151 8.26 6.11 17.88
CA ALA A 151 7.76 6.27 19.24
C ALA A 151 8.85 6.01 20.30
N MET A 152 9.85 5.17 20.00
CA MET A 152 10.87 4.74 20.95
C MET A 152 11.62 5.92 21.63
N PRO A 153 12.14 6.94 20.92
CA PRO A 153 12.80 8.08 21.55
C PRO A 153 11.88 8.89 22.47
N LEU A 154 10.59 9.00 22.12
CA LEU A 154 9.60 9.75 22.89
C LEU A 154 9.26 9.03 24.22
N ILE A 155 9.27 7.69 24.21
CA ILE A 155 9.04 6.87 25.40
C ILE A 155 10.28 6.86 26.31
N LEU A 156 11.47 6.72 25.73
CA LEU A 156 12.73 6.66 26.47
C LEU A 156 13.07 8.00 27.16
N THR A 157 12.83 9.12 26.48
CA THR A 157 13.06 10.46 27.05
C THR A 157 12.10 10.78 28.20
N LYS A 158 10.83 10.39 28.09
CA LYS A 158 9.85 10.52 29.19
C LYS A 158 10.23 9.70 30.42
N LYS A 159 10.88 8.54 30.25
CA LYS A 159 11.33 7.69 31.35
C LYS A 159 12.59 8.25 32.06
N SER A 160 13.43 8.99 31.35
CA SER A 160 14.63 9.62 31.94
C SER A 160 14.34 10.91 32.74
N ALA A 161 13.13 11.47 32.60
CA ALA A 161 12.72 12.71 33.27
C ALA A 161 11.86 12.47 34.54
N ASN A 162 11.63 11.21 34.92
CA ASN A 162 11.01 10.79 36.19
C ASN A 162 12.05 10.05 37.03
#